data_AF-A0A8T1HNU7-F1
#
_entry.id   AF-A0A8T1HNU7-F1
#
_cell.length_a   1.000
_cell.length_b   1.000
_cell.length_c   1.000
_cell.angle_alpha   90.00
_cell.angle_beta   90.00
_cell.angle_gamma   90.00
#
_symmetry.space_group_name_H-M   'P 1'
#
loop_
_entity.id
_entity.type
_entity.pdbx_description
1 polymer ?
#
loop_
_entity_poly.entity_id
_entity_poly.type
_entity_poly.pdbx_seq_one_letter_code
_entity_poly.pdbx_strand_id
1 'polypeptide(L)'
;MVPQADESSEPLQLFRQFKLATSTWLEFREKLEAATNDGSRNLKVVLFIRHGEGMQTSHRLVSKTRRANDHQASRRRWNEDQVPDKPFVCMEGCREHLGVDTCNNRRSVTELRMKFPAVDFSALVDEEDVLWTTDHRESAEEIQTRAKEFLTELFRTIPERHVAVVTHFGFIEALCAATLGMKVKAGKCEVVPLVLEQLA
;
A
#
# COMPACT_ATOMS: atom_id res chain seq x y z
N MET A 1 29.93 17.65 34.46
CA MET A 1 29.77 16.19 34.29
C MET A 1 28.34 15.99 33.79
N VAL A 2 28.17 15.84 32.48
CA VAL A 2 26.86 15.67 31.83
C VAL A 2 26.67 14.16 31.63
N PRO A 3 25.53 13.56 32.01
CA PRO A 3 25.32 12.14 31.76
C PRO A 3 25.10 11.92 30.26
N GLN A 4 25.83 10.96 29.69
CA GLN A 4 25.64 10.48 28.34
C GLN A 4 24.29 9.77 28.24
N ALA A 5 23.51 10.13 27.23
CA ALA A 5 22.31 9.40 26.84
C ALA A 5 22.71 8.05 26.24
N ASP A 6 22.05 7.00 26.70
CA ASP A 6 22.14 5.63 26.19
C ASP A 6 21.52 5.57 24.78
N GLU A 7 22.38 5.65 23.76
CA GLU A 7 22.04 5.37 22.37
C GLU A 7 22.00 3.84 22.15
N SER A 8 20.91 3.18 22.54
CA SER A 8 20.69 1.78 22.18
C SER A 8 19.23 1.39 21.94
N SER A 9 18.36 2.33 21.57
CA SER A 9 17.06 1.97 21.00
C SER A 9 17.17 1.83 19.49
N GLU A 10 17.41 0.61 18.99
CA GLU A 10 17.14 0.32 17.58
C GLU A 10 15.71 0.77 17.26
N PRO A 11 15.49 1.56 16.18
CA PRO A 11 14.14 1.97 15.83
C PRO A 11 13.32 0.71 15.60
N LEU A 12 12.16 0.62 16.27
CA LEU A 12 11.20 -0.48 16.12
C LEU A 12 10.98 -0.76 14.63
N GLN A 13 11.69 -1.76 14.10
CA GLN A 13 11.49 -2.20 12.74
C GLN A 13 10.20 -2.98 12.72
N LEU A 14 9.14 -2.33 12.23
CA LEU A 14 7.81 -2.92 12.09
C LEU A 14 7.84 -4.22 11.24
N PHE A 15 8.89 -4.41 10.44
CA PHE A 15 9.11 -5.57 9.58
C PHE A 15 10.52 -6.14 9.82
N ARG A 16 10.64 -7.40 10.25
CA ARG A 16 11.94 -8.10 10.31
C ARG A 16 12.28 -8.67 8.93
N GLN A 17 13.54 -8.49 8.52
CA GLN A 17 14.17 -9.18 7.38
C GLN A 17 13.63 -8.87 5.96
N PHE A 18 13.28 -7.63 5.66
CA PHE A 18 12.99 -7.28 4.28
C PHE A 18 14.29 -7.11 3.47
N LYS A 19 14.57 -8.06 2.56
CA LYS A 19 15.58 -7.89 1.51
C LYS A 19 14.86 -7.68 0.18
N LEU A 20 14.97 -6.48 -0.39
CA LEU A 20 14.56 -6.20 -1.76
C LEU A 20 15.57 -6.89 -2.69
N ALA A 21 15.35 -8.17 -3.01
CA ALA A 21 16.43 -8.94 -3.61
C ALA A 21 15.96 -10.13 -4.43
N THR A 22 15.55 -9.88 -5.67
CA THR A 22 15.69 -10.84 -6.78
C THR A 22 15.84 -10.08 -8.10
N SER A 23 16.82 -10.47 -8.93
CA SER A 23 17.04 -9.84 -10.24
C SER A 23 16.02 -10.31 -11.29
N THR A 24 15.27 -11.36 -10.96
CA THR A 24 14.24 -11.94 -11.83
C THR A 24 12.94 -12.21 -11.06
N TRP A 25 11.83 -12.26 -11.81
CA TRP A 25 10.51 -12.63 -11.28
C TRP A 25 10.44 -14.10 -10.82
N LEU A 26 11.24 -14.98 -11.42
CA LEU A 26 11.28 -16.39 -11.07
C LEU A 26 11.87 -16.59 -9.66
N GLU A 27 13.03 -15.99 -9.41
CA GLU A 27 13.64 -15.99 -8.07
C GLU A 27 12.69 -15.41 -7.01
N PHE A 28 11.93 -14.36 -7.36
CA PHE A 28 10.97 -13.74 -6.44
C PHE A 28 9.92 -14.75 -6.01
N ARG A 29 9.38 -15.49 -6.98
CA ARG A 29 8.36 -16.51 -6.75
C ARG A 29 8.88 -17.68 -5.91
N GLU A 30 10.08 -18.17 -6.19
CA GLU A 30 10.67 -19.27 -5.43
C GLU A 30 10.90 -18.88 -3.96
N LYS A 31 11.44 -17.68 -3.71
CA LYS A 31 11.62 -17.16 -2.34
C LYS A 31 10.29 -16.93 -1.65
N LEU A 32 9.29 -16.46 -2.38
CA LEU A 32 7.95 -16.26 -1.86
C LEU A 32 7.34 -17.61 -1.44
N GLU A 33 7.32 -18.60 -2.33
CA GLU A 33 6.77 -19.93 -2.04
C GLU A 33 7.44 -20.55 -0.80
N ALA A 34 8.78 -20.49 -0.71
CA ALA A 34 9.53 -20.95 0.45
C ALA A 34 9.15 -20.23 1.75
N ALA A 35 9.02 -18.89 1.73
CA ALA A 35 8.63 -18.10 2.89
C ALA A 35 7.17 -18.34 3.30
N THR A 36 6.29 -18.66 2.34
CA THR A 36 4.86 -18.84 2.59
C THR A 36 4.45 -20.21 3.12
N ASN A 37 5.32 -21.22 3.01
CA ASN A 37 5.10 -22.57 3.52
C ASN A 37 5.17 -22.67 5.05
N ASP A 38 5.75 -21.68 5.71
CA ASP A 38 5.69 -21.54 7.16
C ASP A 38 4.37 -20.85 7.56
N GLY A 39 3.35 -21.68 7.86
CA GLY A 39 2.00 -21.23 8.20
C GLY A 39 1.88 -20.44 9.51
N SER A 40 2.97 -20.28 10.26
CA SER A 40 3.00 -19.49 11.50
C SER A 40 3.17 -17.98 11.24
N ARG A 41 3.63 -17.59 10.05
CA ARG A 41 4.04 -16.22 9.74
C ARG A 41 2.89 -15.40 9.13
N ASN A 42 2.62 -14.24 9.71
CA ASN A 42 1.62 -13.30 9.19
C ASN A 42 2.21 -12.48 8.03
N LEU A 43 2.20 -13.08 6.84
CA LEU A 43 2.81 -12.54 5.63
C LEU A 43 1.77 -12.01 4.63
N LYS A 44 2.07 -10.88 4.01
CA LYS A 44 1.36 -10.37 2.82
C LYS A 44 2.31 -10.11 1.65
N VAL A 45 1.85 -10.44 0.46
CA VAL A 45 2.48 -10.06 -0.81
C VAL A 45 1.74 -8.86 -1.34
N VAL A 46 2.39 -7.71 -1.34
CA VAL A 46 1.80 -6.43 -1.71
C VAL A 46 2.47 -5.90 -2.96
N LEU A 47 1.69 -5.73 -4.03
CA LEU A 47 2.13 -5.12 -5.28
C LEU A 47 1.73 -3.65 -5.25
N PHE A 48 2.69 -2.76 -5.00
CA PHE A 48 2.46 -1.33 -5.11
C PHE A 48 2.58 -0.90 -6.56
N ILE A 49 1.49 -0.40 -7.14
CA ILE A 49 1.41 -0.01 -8.54
C ILE A 49 1.35 1.51 -8.57
N ARG A 50 2.39 2.17 -9.11
CA ARG A 50 2.30 3.60 -9.38
C ARG A 50 1.33 3.82 -10.54
N HIS A 51 0.26 4.58 -10.35
CA HIS A 51 -0.62 4.89 -11.48
C HIS A 51 0.01 5.88 -12.49
N GLY A 52 -0.46 5.84 -13.73
CA GLY A 52 -0.04 6.75 -14.80
C GLY A 52 -0.82 8.06 -14.77
N GLU A 53 -0.19 9.17 -15.17
CA GLU A 53 -0.86 10.46 -15.36
C GLU A 53 -2.07 10.31 -16.28
N GLY A 54 -3.26 10.71 -15.82
CA GLY A 54 -4.47 10.63 -16.65
C GLY A 54 -5.81 10.75 -15.92
N MET A 55 -5.87 10.52 -14.60
CA MET A 55 -7.01 10.92 -13.77
C MET A 55 -6.46 11.39 -12.42
N GLN A 56 -6.42 12.70 -12.22
CA GLN A 56 -6.25 13.38 -10.93
C GLN A 56 -7.49 13.06 -10.06
N THR A 57 -7.56 11.81 -9.61
CA THR A 57 -8.60 11.33 -8.72
C THR A 57 -7.90 10.68 -7.55
N SER A 58 -8.10 11.27 -6.38
CA SER A 58 -7.44 11.03 -5.10
C SER A 58 -7.77 9.64 -4.51
N HIS A 59 -7.90 8.60 -5.34
CA HIS A 59 -8.33 7.26 -4.95
C HIS A 59 -7.16 6.31 -4.94
N ARG A 60 -7.12 5.57 -3.84
CA ARG A 60 -6.20 4.48 -3.64
C ARG A 60 -7.00 3.23 -3.50
N LEU A 61 -6.76 2.32 -4.42
CA LEU A 61 -7.51 1.10 -4.49
C LEU A 61 -6.62 -0.01 -3.98
N VAL A 62 -7.12 -0.67 -2.95
CA VAL A 62 -6.62 -1.95 -2.52
C VAL A 62 -7.48 -3.00 -3.20
N SER A 63 -6.90 -3.70 -4.17
CA SER A 63 -7.53 -4.84 -4.83
C SER A 63 -7.34 -6.09 -3.99
N LYS A 64 -8.46 -6.74 -3.66
CA LYS A 64 -8.48 -8.04 -2.99
C LYS A 64 -8.23 -9.13 -4.03
N THR A 65 -6.98 -9.59 -4.15
CA THR A 65 -6.65 -10.65 -5.11
C THR A 65 -6.58 -12.01 -4.40
N ARG A 66 -7.50 -12.90 -4.72
CA ARG A 66 -7.31 -14.33 -4.43
C ARG A 66 -6.56 -14.97 -5.60
N ARG A 67 -5.28 -15.30 -5.35
CA ARG A 67 -4.30 -16.06 -6.17
C ARG A 67 -3.45 -15.23 -7.15
N ALA A 68 -2.15 -15.17 -6.88
CA ALA A 68 -1.10 -14.68 -7.80
C ALA A 68 -0.43 -15.81 -8.61
N ASN A 69 -1.02 -17.02 -8.66
CA ASN A 69 -0.34 -18.20 -9.22
C ASN A 69 -0.49 -18.39 -10.73
N ASP A 70 -1.27 -17.58 -11.45
CA ASP A 70 -1.65 -17.89 -12.84
C ASP A 70 -1.27 -16.79 -13.83
N HIS A 71 0.04 -16.56 -14.02
CA HIS A 71 0.54 -15.80 -15.17
C HIS A 71 0.37 -16.53 -16.52
N GLN A 72 -0.16 -17.76 -16.54
CA GLN A 72 -0.55 -18.48 -17.76
C GLN A 72 -2.04 -18.35 -18.11
N ALA A 73 -2.87 -17.70 -17.28
CA ALA A 73 -4.31 -17.65 -17.50
C ALA A 73 -4.80 -16.33 -18.10
N SER A 74 -4.20 -15.85 -19.19
CA SER A 74 -4.79 -14.81 -20.05
C SER A 74 -6.04 -15.29 -20.83
N ARG A 75 -6.53 -16.51 -20.58
CA ARG A 75 -7.68 -17.14 -21.25
C ARG A 75 -8.81 -17.60 -20.34
N ARG A 76 -8.75 -17.40 -19.02
CA ARG A 76 -9.89 -17.74 -18.15
C ARG A 76 -10.75 -16.50 -17.95
N ARG A 77 -11.92 -16.52 -18.61
CA ARG A 77 -13.06 -15.65 -18.29
C ARG A 77 -13.24 -15.67 -16.77
N TRP A 78 -13.28 -14.49 -16.15
CA TRP A 78 -13.72 -14.32 -14.78
C TRP A 78 -15.08 -15.01 -14.66
N ASN A 79 -15.18 -16.11 -13.91
CA ASN A 79 -16.49 -16.66 -13.58
C ASN A 79 -17.16 -15.62 -12.67
N GLU A 80 -18.35 -15.16 -13.05
CA GLU A 80 -19.13 -14.14 -12.32
C GLU A 80 -19.29 -14.50 -10.83
N ASP A 81 -19.33 -15.79 -10.48
CA ASP A 81 -19.44 -16.32 -9.12
C ASP A 81 -18.17 -16.20 -8.24
N GLN A 82 -17.09 -15.59 -8.73
CA GLN A 82 -15.79 -15.49 -8.01
C GLN A 82 -15.33 -14.05 -7.76
N VAL A 83 -16.06 -13.05 -8.26
CA VAL A 83 -15.72 -11.64 -8.05
C VAL A 83 -16.54 -11.12 -6.87
N PRO A 84 -15.92 -10.65 -5.77
CA PRO A 84 -16.66 -9.99 -4.70
C PRO A 84 -17.50 -8.84 -5.27
N ASP A 85 -18.71 -8.60 -4.75
CA ASP A 85 -19.58 -7.50 -5.20
C ASP A 85 -18.84 -6.14 -5.26
N LYS A 86 -17.88 -5.94 -4.35
CA LYS A 86 -16.93 -4.82 -4.38
C LYS A 86 -15.49 -5.35 -4.25
N PRO A 87 -14.77 -5.60 -5.36
CA PRO A 87 -13.44 -6.20 -5.31
C PRO A 87 -12.34 -5.21 -4.87
N PHE A 88 -12.67 -3.91 -4.84
CA PHE A 88 -11.75 -2.84 -4.47
C PHE A 88 -12.19 -2.17 -3.18
N VAL A 89 -11.24 -1.87 -2.30
CA VAL A 89 -11.45 -1.08 -1.08
C VAL A 89 -10.66 0.21 -1.19
N CYS A 90 -11.30 1.33 -0.83
CA CYS A 90 -10.64 2.62 -0.71
C CYS A 90 -10.04 2.79 0.69
N MET A 91 -8.73 3.06 0.77
CA MET A 91 -8.04 3.32 2.04
C MET A 91 -7.25 4.64 1.94
N GLU A 92 -7.56 5.63 2.79
CA GLU A 92 -6.92 6.95 2.68
C GLU A 92 -5.44 6.94 3.04
N GLY A 93 -5.01 6.00 3.90
CA GLY A 93 -3.64 5.94 4.39
C GLY A 93 -2.58 5.83 3.29
N CYS A 94 -2.93 5.34 2.08
CA CYS A 94 -1.96 5.22 1.00
C CYS A 94 -1.92 6.39 0.01
N ARG A 95 -2.61 7.52 0.26
CA ARG A 95 -2.64 8.74 -0.58
C ARG A 95 -1.27 9.39 -0.80
N GLU A 96 -1.14 10.26 -1.81
CA GLU A 96 0.08 11.07 -2.02
C GLU A 96 0.33 12.01 -0.83
N HIS A 97 1.41 12.77 -0.86
CA HIS A 97 1.63 13.90 0.05
C HIS A 97 0.34 14.69 0.31
N LEU A 98 0.00 14.82 1.59
CA LEU A 98 -1.15 15.59 2.01
C LEU A 98 -0.81 17.08 2.13
N GLY A 99 -1.81 17.90 1.81
CA GLY A 99 -1.80 19.35 1.93
C GLY A 99 -1.05 20.13 0.85
N VAL A 100 -1.29 21.45 0.84
CA VAL A 100 -0.83 22.49 -0.11
C VAL A 100 -1.22 22.24 -1.57
N ASP A 101 -0.82 21.10 -2.14
CA ASP A 101 -1.08 20.72 -3.52
C ASP A 101 -2.56 20.31 -3.66
N THR A 102 -3.37 21.19 -4.27
CA THR A 102 -4.82 21.00 -4.42
C THR A 102 -5.19 19.78 -5.25
N CYS A 103 -4.29 19.30 -6.11
CA CYS A 103 -4.47 18.05 -6.85
C CYS A 103 -4.52 16.82 -5.94
N ASN A 104 -3.99 16.92 -4.72
CA ASN A 104 -4.05 15.85 -3.74
C ASN A 104 -5.29 15.92 -2.86
N ASN A 105 -6.10 16.98 -2.92
CA ASN A 105 -7.37 17.09 -2.21
C ASN A 105 -8.39 16.06 -2.74
N ARG A 106 -8.99 15.28 -1.85
CA ARG A 106 -9.99 14.25 -2.17
C ARG A 106 -11.35 14.90 -2.41
N ARG A 107 -12.02 14.48 -3.48
CA ARG A 107 -13.43 14.85 -3.72
C ARG A 107 -14.35 14.21 -2.68
N SER A 108 -15.56 14.76 -2.53
CA SER A 108 -16.54 14.26 -1.58
C SER A 108 -16.87 12.78 -1.79
N VAL A 109 -17.13 12.04 -0.71
CA VAL A 109 -17.42 10.59 -0.78
C VAL A 109 -18.60 10.30 -1.71
N THR A 110 -19.60 11.17 -1.75
CA THR A 110 -20.74 11.07 -2.66
C THR A 110 -20.31 11.11 -4.13
N GLU A 111 -19.44 12.05 -4.51
CA GLU A 111 -18.87 12.08 -5.86
C GLU A 111 -18.12 10.79 -6.20
N LEU A 112 -17.39 10.25 -5.22
CA LEU A 112 -16.59 9.04 -5.43
C LEU A 112 -17.45 7.81 -5.65
N ARG A 113 -18.49 7.64 -4.83
CA ARG A 113 -19.44 6.53 -4.96
C ARG A 113 -20.17 6.58 -6.30
N MET A 114 -20.56 7.77 -6.76
CA MET A 114 -21.19 7.93 -8.08
C MET A 114 -20.23 7.56 -9.23
N LYS A 115 -18.96 7.99 -9.13
CA LYS A 115 -17.98 7.77 -10.19
C LYS A 115 -17.43 6.34 -10.22
N PHE A 116 -17.34 5.68 -9.07
CA PHE A 116 -16.72 4.36 -8.90
C PHE A 116 -17.60 3.42 -8.07
N PRO A 117 -18.78 3.00 -8.59
CA PRO A 117 -19.74 2.21 -7.82
C PRO A 117 -19.22 0.82 -7.40
N ALA A 118 -18.20 0.30 -8.08
CA ALA A 118 -17.56 -0.98 -7.78
C ALA A 118 -16.52 -0.91 -6.64
N VAL A 119 -16.24 0.29 -6.11
CA VAL A 119 -15.27 0.49 -5.03
C VAL A 119 -16.01 0.61 -3.70
N ASP A 120 -15.50 -0.09 -2.69
CA ASP A 120 -15.96 0.05 -1.33
C ASP A 120 -15.33 1.28 -0.66
N PHE A 121 -16.16 2.29 -0.41
CA PHE A 121 -15.82 3.51 0.32
C PHE A 121 -16.34 3.49 1.76
N SER A 122 -16.64 2.33 2.32
CA SER A 122 -17.14 2.18 3.70
C SER A 122 -16.14 2.68 4.76
N ALA A 123 -14.85 2.66 4.46
CA ALA A 123 -13.79 3.16 5.34
C ALA A 123 -13.66 4.70 5.37
N LEU A 124 -14.32 5.43 4.46
CA LEU A 124 -14.36 6.90 4.48
C LEU A 124 -15.48 7.37 5.41
N VAL A 125 -15.10 7.96 6.54
CA VAL A 125 -16.04 8.46 7.56
C VAL A 125 -16.52 9.87 7.20
N ASP A 126 -15.60 10.74 6.80
CA ASP A 126 -15.88 12.14 6.49
C ASP A 126 -16.27 12.33 5.02
N GLU A 127 -17.36 13.06 4.77
CA GLU A 127 -17.81 13.36 3.41
C GLU A 127 -16.73 14.13 2.63
N GLU A 128 -16.22 15.20 3.22
CA GLU A 128 -15.16 16.03 2.67
C GLU A 128 -13.77 15.59 3.15
N ASP A 129 -12.72 16.07 2.50
CA ASP A 129 -11.34 15.73 2.84
C ASP A 129 -10.84 16.49 4.07
N VAL A 130 -10.89 15.83 5.23
CA VAL A 130 -10.37 16.39 6.49
C VAL A 130 -8.86 16.19 6.67
N LEU A 131 -8.23 15.34 5.85
CA LEU A 131 -6.80 15.02 5.95
C LEU A 131 -5.92 16.00 5.17
N TRP A 132 -6.50 16.68 4.17
CA TRP A 132 -5.80 17.68 3.37
C TRP A 132 -5.99 19.09 3.94
N THR A 133 -4.94 19.90 3.95
CA THR A 133 -4.98 21.30 4.42
C THR A 133 -4.31 22.24 3.42
N THR A 134 -4.69 23.52 3.41
CA THR A 134 -4.05 24.53 2.55
C THR A 134 -2.67 24.95 3.06
N ASP A 135 -2.43 24.80 4.36
CA ASP A 135 -1.36 25.54 5.04
C ASP A 135 -0.17 24.65 5.42
N HIS A 136 -0.37 23.33 5.47
CA HIS A 136 0.67 22.38 5.85
C HIS A 136 0.86 21.30 4.79
N ARG A 137 2.07 21.21 4.25
CA ARG A 137 2.49 20.09 3.40
C ARG A 137 3.14 19.04 4.27
N GLU A 138 2.64 17.82 4.15
CA GLU A 138 3.17 16.67 4.86
C GLU A 138 4.68 16.49 4.63
N SER A 139 5.41 16.49 5.74
CA SER A 139 6.84 16.24 5.81
C SER A 139 7.19 14.78 5.50
N ALA A 140 8.47 14.51 5.28
CA ALA A 140 8.95 13.15 5.03
C ALA A 140 8.68 12.20 6.21
N GLU A 141 8.67 12.70 7.45
CA GLU A 141 8.43 11.89 8.64
C GLU A 141 6.94 11.57 8.81
N GLU A 142 6.07 12.53 8.53
CA GLU A 142 4.62 12.37 8.60
C GLU A 142 4.13 11.33 7.58
N ILE A 143 4.55 11.43 6.31
CA ILE A 143 4.16 10.45 5.29
C ILE A 143 4.72 9.04 5.59
N GLN A 144 5.91 8.94 6.19
CA GLN A 144 6.47 7.66 6.62
C GLN A 144 5.68 7.05 7.79
N THR A 145 5.25 7.90 8.73
CA THR A 145 4.39 7.49 9.85
C THR A 145 3.05 6.99 9.33
N ARG A 146 2.39 7.76 8.46
CA ARG A 146 1.15 7.37 7.79
C ARG A 146 1.31 6.10 6.96
N ALA A 147 2.45 5.87 6.32
CA ALA A 147 2.71 4.63 5.59
C ALA A 147 2.75 3.40 6.52
N LYS A 148 3.33 3.52 7.72
CA LYS A 148 3.33 2.45 8.74
C LYS A 148 1.92 2.18 9.28
N GLU A 149 1.15 3.23 9.53
CA GLU A 149 -0.25 3.13 9.96
C GLU A 149 -1.12 2.47 8.87
N PHE A 150 -0.93 2.87 7.61
CA PHE A 150 -1.58 2.23 6.47
C PHE A 150 -1.29 0.73 6.42
N LEU A 151 -0.03 0.32 6.57
CA LEU A 151 0.31 -1.11 6.58
C LEU A 151 -0.34 -1.83 7.75
N THR A 152 -0.33 -1.23 8.95
CA THR A 152 -1.01 -1.80 10.12
C THR A 152 -2.50 -2.02 9.84
N GLU A 153 -3.18 -1.04 9.27
CA GLU A 153 -4.59 -1.13 8.91
C GLU A 153 -4.84 -2.14 7.79
N LEU A 154 -3.95 -2.20 6.79
CA LEU A 154 -4.01 -3.16 5.69
C LEU A 154 -3.96 -4.59 6.22
N PHE A 155 -3.04 -4.86 7.15
CA PHE A 155 -2.93 -6.16 7.80
C PHE A 155 -4.16 -6.51 8.63
N ARG A 156 -4.73 -5.53 9.33
CA ARG A 156 -5.90 -5.71 10.20
C ARG A 156 -7.19 -5.98 9.42
N THR A 157 -7.40 -5.27 8.31
CA THR A 157 -8.71 -5.21 7.63
C THR A 157 -8.82 -6.03 6.36
N ILE A 158 -7.70 -6.29 5.69
CA ILE A 158 -7.68 -7.03 4.42
C ILE A 158 -7.23 -8.46 4.72
N PRO A 159 -8.10 -9.47 4.69
CA PRO A 159 -7.72 -10.85 4.98
C PRO A 159 -6.88 -11.50 3.86
N GLU A 160 -6.91 -10.95 2.64
CA GLU A 160 -6.20 -11.50 1.50
C GLU A 160 -4.68 -11.45 1.68
N ARG A 161 -4.02 -12.57 1.36
CA ARG A 161 -2.56 -12.67 1.38
C ARG A 161 -1.90 -11.90 0.24
N HIS A 162 -2.55 -11.86 -0.93
CA HIS A 162 -2.04 -11.18 -2.11
C HIS A 162 -2.88 -9.93 -2.34
N VAL A 163 -2.21 -8.78 -2.35
CA VAL A 163 -2.85 -7.48 -2.38
C VAL A 163 -2.18 -6.63 -3.46
N ALA A 164 -2.98 -5.94 -4.25
CA ALA A 164 -2.49 -4.88 -5.13
C ALA A 164 -2.92 -3.53 -4.56
N VAL A 165 -1.98 -2.60 -4.41
CA VAL A 165 -2.22 -1.24 -3.94
C VAL A 165 -1.88 -0.27 -5.05
N VAL A 166 -2.90 0.36 -5.63
CA VAL A 166 -2.70 1.39 -6.66
C VAL A 166 -2.47 2.73 -5.97
N THR A 167 -1.27 3.29 -6.14
CA THR A 167 -0.82 4.48 -5.41
C THR A 167 0.05 5.44 -6.27
N HIS A 168 0.66 6.45 -5.65
CA HIS A 168 1.46 7.51 -6.27
C HIS A 168 2.94 7.32 -5.88
N PHE A 169 3.81 8.05 -6.56
CA PHE A 169 5.26 8.00 -6.35
C PHE A 169 5.67 8.35 -4.92
N GLY A 170 5.21 9.49 -4.36
CA GLY A 170 5.71 9.96 -3.07
C GLY A 170 5.36 9.01 -1.92
N PHE A 171 4.16 8.42 -1.97
CA PHE A 171 3.78 7.37 -1.02
C PHE A 171 4.63 6.11 -1.12
N ILE A 172 4.93 5.61 -2.33
CA ILE A 172 5.80 4.43 -2.52
C ILE A 172 7.20 4.72 -1.98
N GLU A 173 7.75 5.91 -2.30
CA GLU A 173 9.08 6.30 -1.84
C GLU A 173 9.13 6.36 -0.31
N ALA A 174 8.13 6.97 0.32
CA ALA A 174 8.00 7.06 1.77
C ALA A 174 7.83 5.68 2.44
N LEU A 175 6.98 4.83 1.90
CA LEU A 175 6.74 3.49 2.43
C LEU A 175 8.03 2.64 2.37
N CYS A 176 8.75 2.68 1.25
CA CYS A 176 10.02 2.00 1.13
C CYS A 176 11.07 2.58 2.10
N ALA A 177 11.12 3.90 2.28
CA ALA A 177 12.03 4.50 3.26
C ALA A 177 11.71 4.03 4.70
N ALA A 178 10.43 4.01 5.06
CA ALA A 178 9.95 3.62 6.39
C ALA A 178 10.15 2.12 6.70
N THR A 179 10.07 1.26 5.69
CA THR A 179 10.09 -0.20 5.86
C THR A 179 11.44 -0.83 5.53
N LEU A 180 12.17 -0.26 4.58
CA LEU A 180 13.40 -0.82 4.02
C LEU A 180 14.64 0.00 4.37
N GLY A 181 14.47 1.21 4.90
CA GLY A 181 15.56 2.17 5.07
C GLY A 181 16.12 2.71 3.75
N MET A 182 15.40 2.55 2.63
CA MET A 182 15.84 3.02 1.31
C MET A 182 14.69 3.63 0.51
N LYS A 183 15.02 4.63 -0.32
CA LYS A 183 14.07 5.26 -1.23
C LYS A 183 14.04 4.51 -2.56
N VAL A 184 12.86 4.03 -2.95
CA VAL A 184 12.64 3.37 -4.24
C VAL A 184 11.88 4.34 -5.15
N LYS A 185 12.45 4.64 -6.33
CA LYS A 185 11.84 5.56 -7.28
C LYS A 185 11.06 4.80 -8.36
N ALA A 186 9.78 4.55 -8.10
CA ALA A 186 8.90 3.92 -9.07
C ALA A 186 8.57 4.86 -10.24
N GLY A 187 8.82 4.44 -11.48
CA GLY A 187 8.36 5.04 -12.73
C GLY A 187 6.85 4.90 -12.95
N LYS A 188 6.32 5.62 -13.94
CA LYS A 188 4.88 5.59 -14.26
C LYS A 188 4.45 4.17 -14.61
N CYS A 189 3.34 3.69 -14.03
CA CYS A 189 2.85 2.32 -14.22
C CYS A 189 3.82 1.21 -13.76
N GLU A 190 4.87 1.56 -13.01
CA GLU A 190 5.79 0.57 -12.44
C GLU A 190 5.17 -0.14 -11.24
N VAL A 191 5.50 -1.42 -11.11
CA VAL A 191 5.09 -2.27 -10.00
C VAL A 191 6.28 -2.48 -9.07
N VAL A 192 6.10 -2.15 -7.80
CA VAL A 192 7.06 -2.42 -6.72
C VAL A 192 6.51 -3.55 -5.85
N PRO A 193 6.99 -4.79 -6.04
CA PRO A 193 6.55 -5.93 -5.25
C PRO A 193 7.24 -5.95 -3.88
N LEU A 194 6.44 -6.06 -2.81
CA LEU A 194 6.94 -6.22 -1.44
C LEU A 194 6.34 -7.46 -0.75
N VAL A 195 7.16 -8.22 -0.03
CA VAL A 195 6.72 -9.28 0.90
C VAL A 195 6.85 -8.76 2.33
N LEU A 196 5.72 -8.43 2.96
CA LEU A 196 5.68 -7.82 4.28
C LEU A 196 5.29 -8.85 5.33
N GLU A 197 5.91 -8.76 6.51
CA GLU A 197 5.60 -9.59 7.67
C GLU A 197 5.16 -8.72 8.85
N GLN A 198 3.94 -8.93 9.34
CA GLN A 198 3.53 -8.30 10.59
C GLN A 198 4.00 -9.17 11.76
N LEU A 199 4.82 -8.58 12.62
CA LEU A 199 5.21 -9.22 13.89
C LEU A 199 3.99 -9.31 14.81
N ALA A 200 3.82 -10.48 15.44
CA ALA A 200 2.76 -10.74 16.40
C ALA A 200 2.97 -9.96 17.72
#